data_AF-A0A8S9RQB3-F1
#
_entry.id   AF-A0A8S9RQB3-F1
#
_cell.length_a   1.000
_cell.length_b   1.000
_cell.length_c   1.000
_cell.angle_alpha   90.00
_cell.angle_beta   90.00
_cell.angle_gamma   90.00
#
_symmetry.space_group_name_H-M   'P 1'
#
loop_
_entity.id
_entity.type
_entity.pdbx_description
1 polymer ?
#
loop_
_entity_poly.entity_id
_entity_poly.type
_entity_poly.pdbx_seq_one_letter_code
_entity_poly.pdbx_strand_id
1 'polypeptide(L)'
;MKGGSCKESFMAWEVCVEEAKKKKEDIVTKCMEVSTTLCKCMDAHSDYYEPILIVAKAFEEEMKKEMEAEKNKVEEDISEEEEASSGLLTKSIG
;
A
#
# COMPACT_ATOMS: atom_id res chain seq x y z
N MET A 1 2.32 18.75 -7.64
CA MET A 1 2.88 17.89 -8.71
C MET A 1 2.74 18.43 -10.14
N LYS A 2 1.89 19.44 -10.44
CA LYS A 2 1.74 19.99 -11.81
C LYS A 2 2.82 20.99 -12.26
N GLY A 3 3.94 21.05 -11.53
CA GLY A 3 5.12 21.86 -11.83
C GLY A 3 6.39 21.02 -11.61
N GLY A 4 7.51 21.51 -12.14
CA GLY A 4 8.80 20.81 -12.11
C GLY A 4 9.01 19.84 -13.29
N SER A 5 10.16 19.16 -13.28
CA SER A 5 10.61 18.26 -14.34
C SER A 5 9.71 17.03 -14.53
N CYS A 6 8.96 16.61 -13.51
CA CYS A 6 8.10 15.44 -13.55
C CYS A 6 6.64 15.74 -13.88
N LYS A 7 6.32 16.97 -14.33
CA LYS A 7 4.95 17.39 -14.65
C LYS A 7 4.27 16.45 -15.66
N GLU A 8 4.96 16.10 -16.75
CA GLU A 8 4.37 15.26 -17.81
C GLU A 8 4.11 13.84 -17.30
N SER A 9 5.03 13.25 -16.53
CA SER A 9 4.82 11.95 -15.87
C SER A 9 3.64 11.99 -14.91
N PHE A 10 3.45 13.10 -14.19
CA PHE A 10 2.31 13.27 -13.29
C PHE A 10 0.98 13.38 -14.05
N MET A 11 0.95 14.12 -15.16
CA MET A 11 -0.25 14.21 -16.00
C MET A 11 -0.62 12.87 -16.63
N ALA A 12 0.36 12.07 -17.06
CA ALA A 12 0.13 10.71 -17.55
C ALA A 12 -0.46 9.80 -16.45
N TRP A 13 0.02 9.94 -15.22
CA TRP A 13 -0.55 9.23 -14.07
C TRP A 13 -1.99 9.67 -13.80
N GLU A 14 -2.31 10.97 -13.82
CA GLU A 14 -3.68 11.48 -13.66
C GLU A 14 -4.63 10.91 -14.72
N VAL A 15 -4.20 10.87 -15.99
CA VAL A 15 -5.00 10.29 -17.08
C VAL A 15 -5.29 8.81 -16.79
N CYS A 16 -4.28 8.03 -16.40
CA CYS A 16 -4.47 6.63 -16.05
C CYS A 16 -5.47 6.44 -14.90
N VAL A 17 -5.34 7.23 -13.83
CA VAL A 17 -6.24 7.19 -12.67
C VAL A 17 -7.68 7.49 -13.08
N GLU A 18 -7.89 8.52 -13.90
CA GLU A 18 -9.22 8.88 -14.38
C GLU A 18 -9.83 7.81 -15.30
N GLU A 19 -9.02 7.14 -16.11
CA GLU A 19 -9.47 5.98 -16.89
C GLU A 19 -9.85 4.79 -16.01
N ALA A 20 -9.01 4.46 -15.02
CA ALA A 20 -9.27 3.38 -14.08
C ALA A 20 -10.57 3.62 -13.30
N LYS A 21 -10.79 4.84 -12.81
CA LYS A 21 -12.05 5.24 -12.15
C LYS A 21 -13.27 5.08 -13.05
N LYS A 22 -13.20 5.55 -14.30
CA LYS A 22 -14.31 5.42 -15.26
C LYS A 22 -14.67 3.97 -15.53
N LYS A 23 -13.67 3.10 -15.58
CA LYS A 23 -13.83 1.65 -15.82
C LYS A 23 -14.04 0.83 -14.55
N LYS A 24 -13.98 1.46 -13.37
CA LYS A 24 -14.00 0.80 -12.05
C LYS A 24 -12.91 -0.28 -11.91
N GLU A 25 -11.75 -0.03 -12.50
CA GLU A 25 -10.56 -0.87 -12.40
C GLU A 25 -9.78 -0.51 -11.13
N ASP A 26 -9.05 -1.48 -10.58
CA ASP A 26 -8.11 -1.21 -9.50
C ASP A 26 -6.98 -0.30 -10.00
N ILE A 27 -6.88 0.89 -9.41
CA ILE A 27 -5.94 1.94 -9.81
C ILE A 27 -4.50 1.46 -9.61
N VAL A 28 -4.23 0.72 -8.53
CA VAL A 28 -2.88 0.27 -8.17
C VAL A 28 -2.32 -0.63 -9.26
N THR A 29 -3.08 -1.64 -9.65
CA THR A 29 -2.68 -2.58 -10.70
C THR A 29 -2.68 -1.91 -12.07
N LYS A 30 -3.74 -1.15 -12.40
CA LYS A 30 -3.89 -0.52 -13.72
C LYS A 30 -2.81 0.52 -14.03
N CYS A 31 -2.41 1.29 -13.02
CA CYS A 31 -1.49 2.43 -13.18
C CYS A 31 -0.10 2.18 -12.60
N MET A 32 0.26 0.92 -12.30
CA MET A 32 1.56 0.56 -11.71
C MET A 32 2.74 1.12 -12.51
N GLU A 33 2.76 0.92 -13.83
CA GLU A 33 3.90 1.30 -14.68
C GLU A 33 4.09 2.83 -14.72
N VAL A 34 3.00 3.57 -14.90
CA VAL A 34 3.04 5.04 -14.94
C VAL A 34 3.32 5.63 -13.55
N SER A 35 2.83 5.00 -12.48
CA SER A 35 3.17 5.36 -11.10
C SER A 35 4.66 5.14 -10.82
N THR A 36 5.22 4.01 -11.25
CA THR A 36 6.65 3.71 -11.12
C THR A 36 7.51 4.73 -11.87
N THR A 37 7.08 5.12 -13.06
CA THR A 37 7.76 6.14 -13.88
C THR A 37 7.74 7.50 -13.18
N LEU A 38 6.61 7.89 -12.60
CA LEU A 38 6.48 9.11 -11.82
C LEU A 38 7.38 9.08 -10.58
N CYS A 39 7.35 8.01 -9.79
CA CYS A 39 8.19 7.89 -8.58
C CYS A 39 9.68 8.00 -8.92
N LYS A 40 10.16 7.26 -9.93
CA LYS A 40 11.56 7.34 -10.39
C LYS A 40 11.97 8.75 -10.80
N CYS A 41 11.07 9.48 -11.46
CA CYS A 41 11.32 10.87 -11.81
C CYS A 41 11.44 11.75 -10.56
N MET A 42 10.52 11.61 -9.59
CA MET A 42 10.55 12.38 -8.36
C MET A 42 11.81 12.10 -7.53
N ASP A 43 12.25 10.85 -7.46
CA ASP A 43 13.48 10.47 -6.77
C ASP A 43 14.73 11.06 -7.44
N ALA A 44 14.77 11.07 -8.78
CA ALA A 44 15.86 11.70 -9.53
C ALA A 44 15.91 13.23 -9.40
N HIS A 45 14.79 13.84 -8.99
CA HIS A 45 14.63 15.28 -8.78
C HIS A 45 14.20 15.57 -7.34
N SER A 46 14.77 14.81 -6.40
CA SER A 46 14.35 14.84 -5.00
C SER A 46 14.54 16.21 -4.36
N ASP A 47 15.49 17.01 -4.82
CA ASP A 47 15.72 18.39 -4.38
C ASP A 47 14.49 19.29 -4.60
N TYR A 48 13.79 19.11 -5.72
CA TYR A 48 12.57 19.84 -6.03
C TYR A 48 11.33 19.23 -5.33
N TYR A 49 11.30 17.91 -5.16
CA TYR A 49 10.14 17.18 -4.61
C TYR A 49 10.28 16.78 -3.14
N GLU A 50 11.34 17.20 -2.44
CA GLU A 50 11.65 16.78 -1.07
C GLU A 50 10.47 16.90 -0.10
N PRO A 51 9.71 18.02 -0.06
CA PRO A 51 8.63 18.16 0.91
C PRO A 51 7.54 17.10 0.75
N ILE A 52 7.20 16.72 -0.48
CA ILE A 52 6.18 15.69 -0.72
C ILE A 52 6.72 14.28 -0.52
N LEU A 53 8.00 14.05 -0.83
CA LEU A 53 8.65 12.76 -0.62
C LEU A 53 8.78 12.41 0.87
N ILE A 54 9.02 13.40 1.73
CA ILE A 54 9.05 13.20 3.19
C ILE A 54 7.69 12.73 3.71
N VAL A 55 6.61 13.41 3.30
CA VAL A 55 5.25 13.04 3.71
C VAL A 55 4.88 11.65 3.18
N ALA A 56 5.24 11.34 1.94
CA ALA A 56 4.99 10.03 1.34
C ALA A 56 5.69 8.90 2.11
N LYS A 57 6.97 9.08 2.49
CA LYS A 57 7.72 8.11 3.29
C LYS A 57 7.12 7.91 4.69
N ALA A 58 6.72 9.00 5.35
CA ALA A 58 6.07 8.90 6.65
C ALA A 58 4.77 8.08 6.57
N PHE A 59 3.96 8.31 5.53
CA PHE A 59 2.74 7.54 5.30
C PHE A 59 3.03 6.06 4.99
N GLU A 60 4.07 5.76 4.19
CA GLU A 60 4.50 4.38 3.93
C GLU A 60 4.93 3.67 5.22
N GLU A 61 5.70 4.34 6.08
CA GLU A 61 6.13 3.80 7.37
C GLU A 61 4.95 3.56 8.32
N GLU A 62 3.95 4.44 8.36
CA GLU A 62 2.74 4.24 9.17
C GLU A 62 1.90 3.07 8.64
N MET A 63 1.63 3.01 7.34
CA MET A 63 0.92 1.90 6.70
C MET A 63 1.60 0.56 6.96
N LYS A 64 2.94 0.54 6.93
CA LYS A 64 3.72 -0.67 7.24
C LYS A 64 3.53 -1.10 8.69
N LYS A 65 3.57 -0.18 9.66
CA LYS A 65 3.32 -0.49 11.08
C LYS A 65 1.91 -1.02 11.30
N GLU A 66 0.90 -0.42 10.66
CA GLU A 66 -0.48 -0.90 10.74
C GLU A 66 -0.62 -2.31 10.18
N MET A 67 -0.04 -2.57 9.00
CA MET A 67 -0.05 -3.90 8.39
C MET A 67 0.65 -4.95 9.27
N GLU A 68 1.78 -4.61 9.89
CA GLU A 68 2.49 -5.50 10.83
C GLU A 68 1.66 -5.76 12.10
N ALA A 69 1.00 -4.73 12.65
CA ALA A 69 0.13 -4.88 13.82
C ALA A 69 -1.09 -5.78 13.53
N GLU A 70 -1.73 -5.61 12.38
CA GLU A 70 -2.86 -6.44 11.97
C GLU A 70 -2.43 -7.88 11.68
N LYS A 71 -1.26 -8.08 11.06
CA LYS A 71 -0.69 -9.42 10.88
C LYS A 71 -0.46 -10.13 12.23
N ASN A 72 0.10 -9.44 13.21
CA ASN A 72 0.38 -10.01 14.52
C ASN A 72 -0.91 -10.41 15.26
N LYS A 73 -1.98 -9.60 15.17
CA LYS A 73 -3.29 -9.96 15.74
C LYS A 73 -3.90 -11.19 15.08
N VAL A 74 -3.84 -11.27 13.75
CA VAL A 74 -4.32 -12.45 13.00
C VAL A 74 -3.55 -13.71 13.39
N GLU A 75 -2.23 -13.60 13.60
CA GLU A 75 -1.41 -14.71 14.09
C GLU A 75 -1.78 -15.12 15.54
N GLU A 76 -2.10 -14.15 16.40
CA GLU A 76 -2.57 -14.39 17.78
C GLU A 76 -3.95 -15.07 17.78
N ASP A 77 -4.92 -14.55 17.02
CA ASP A 77 -6.26 -15.11 16.87
C ASP A 77 -6.24 -16.55 16.33
N ILE A 78 -5.37 -16.85 15.34
CA ILE A 78 -5.19 -18.22 14.81
C ILE A 78 -4.63 -19.15 15.89
N SER A 79 -3.69 -18.68 16.70
CA SER A 79 -3.11 -19.51 17.78
C SER A 79 -4.11 -19.83 18.89
N GLU A 80 -5.02 -18.90 19.20
CA GLU A 80 -6.09 -19.12 20.19
C GLU A 80 -7.20 -20.06 19.67
N GLU A 81 -7.53 -20.00 18.37
CA GLU A 81 -8.50 -20.91 17.74
C GLU A 81 -7.97 -22.36 17.64
N GLU A 82 -6.68 -22.56 17.35
CA GLU A 82 -6.07 -23.89 17.32
C GLU A 82 -6.00 -24.55 18.70
N GLU A 83 -5.66 -23.77 19.75
CA GLU A 83 -5.66 -24.23 21.14
C GLU A 83 -7.09 -24.56 21.65
N ALA A 84 -8.10 -23.77 21.25
CA ALA A 84 -9.50 -24.02 21.58
C ALA A 84 -10.06 -25.29 20.90
N SER A 85 -9.70 -25.53 19.63
CA SER A 85 -10.10 -26.73 18.87
C SER A 85 -9.47 -28.01 19.43
N SER A 86 -8.19 -27.95 19.80
CA SER A 86 -7.46 -29.05 20.46
C SER A 86 -8.02 -29.38 21.85
N GLY A 87 -8.40 -28.36 22.62
CA GLY A 87 -9.00 -28.50 23.95
C GLY A 87 -10.43 -29.07 23.99
N LEU A 88 -11.13 -29.14 22.84
CA LEU A 88 -12.48 -29.69 22.70
C LEU A 88 -12.47 -31.18 22.32
N LEU A 89 -11.47 -31.61 21.53
CA LEU A 89 -11.25 -33.01 21.14
C LEU A 89 -10.92 -33.92 22.34
N THR A 90 -10.22 -33.41 23.35
CA THR A 90 -9.82 -34.19 24.54
C THR A 90 -10.95 -34.45 25.53
N LYS A 91 -12.05 -33.67 25.49
CA LYS A 91 -13.20 -33.82 26.41
C LYS A 91 -14.27 -34.81 25.95
N SER A 92 -14.26 -35.22 24.68
CA SER A 92 -15.27 -36.14 24.11
C SER A 92 -14.91 -37.64 24.25
N ILE A 93 -13.77 -37.97 24.85
CA ILE A 93 -13.26 -39.35 25.00
C ILE A 93 -13.44 -39.88 26.44
N GLY A 94 -14.01 -39.08 27.35
CA GLY A 94 -14.23 -39.43 28.78
C GLY A 94 -15.63 -39.97 29.09
#